data_AF-A0A1M7IP03-F1
#
_entry.id   AF-A0A1M7IP03-F1
#
_cell.length_a   1.000
_cell.length_b   1.000
_cell.length_c   1.000
_cell.angle_alpha   90.00
_cell.angle_beta   90.00
_cell.angle_gamma   90.00
#
_symmetry.space_group_name_H-M   'P 1'
#
loop_
_entity.id
_entity.type
_entity.pdbx_description
1 polymer ?
#
loop_
_entity_poly.entity_id
_entity_poly.type
_entity_poly.pdbx_seq_one_letter_code
_entity_poly.pdbx_strand_id
1 'polypeptide(L)'
;MKNNPFLTVILLFCIQVLLVKYLDYTDFGMGEGVSLAFMCFFIPTVSVVLNLFLGESRYKKAFRYFTFFIVIISLLAFVALSYLGALGRAYQH
;
A
#
# COMPACT_ATOMS: atom_id res chain seq x y z
N MET A 1 8.39 21.94 -7.37
CA MET A 1 8.23 20.78 -6.46
C MET A 1 7.01 20.86 -5.54
N LYS A 2 6.41 22.04 -5.30
CA LYS A 2 5.15 22.20 -4.55
C LYS A 2 4.02 21.40 -5.24
N ASN A 3 3.26 20.59 -4.49
CA ASN A 3 2.12 19.77 -4.93
C ASN A 3 2.43 18.64 -5.93
N ASN A 4 3.54 17.92 -5.74
CA ASN A 4 3.82 16.71 -6.52
C ASN A 4 3.17 15.47 -5.85
N PRO A 5 2.12 14.87 -6.42
CA PRO A 5 1.41 13.75 -5.80
C PRO A 5 2.26 12.47 -5.74
N PHE A 6 3.29 12.33 -6.56
CA PHE A 6 4.23 11.20 -6.50
C PHE A 6 5.07 11.24 -5.22
N LEU A 7 5.51 12.43 -4.81
CA LEU A 7 6.27 12.61 -3.57
C LEU A 7 5.41 12.27 -2.35
N THR A 8 4.13 12.65 -2.39
CA THR A 8 3.15 12.32 -1.35
C THR A 8 3.00 10.80 -1.19
N VAL A 9 2.87 10.06 -2.30
CA VAL A 9 2.75 8.60 -2.25
C VAL A 9 4.02 7.94 -1.69
N ILE A 10 5.21 8.41 -2.07
CA ILE A 10 6.48 7.91 -1.52
C ILE A 10 6.55 8.17 -0.01
N LEU A 11 6.18 9.37 0.43
CA LEU A 11 6.19 9.72 1.85
C LEU A 11 5.21 8.83 2.64
N LEU A 12 4.02 8.57 2.08
CA LEU A 12 3.04 7.66 2.67
C LEU A 12 3.56 6.23 2.76
N PHE A 13 4.32 5.76 1.76
CA PHE A 13 5.00 4.46 1.83
C PHE A 13 5.97 4.40 3.01
N CYS A 14 6.81 5.41 3.18
CA CYS A 14 7.73 5.50 4.31
C CYS A 14 7.00 5.50 5.66
N ILE A 15 5.92 6.28 5.79
CA ILE A 15 5.11 6.33 7.01
C ILE A 15 4.48 4.98 7.31
N GLN A 16 3.97 4.28 6.28
CA GLN A 16 3.36 2.96 6.46
C GLN A 16 4.37 1.92 6.97
N VAL A 17 5.58 1.89 6.42
CA VAL A 17 6.64 0.98 6.88
C VAL A 17 6.99 1.25 8.36
N LEU A 18 7.12 2.53 8.73
CA LEU A 18 7.36 2.93 10.11
C LEU A 18 6.21 2.52 11.03
N LEU A 19 4.97 2.69 10.59
CA LEU A 19 3.78 2.32 11.36
C LEU A 19 3.72 0.81 11.62
N VAL A 20 4.01 -0.02 10.60
CA VAL A 20 4.09 -1.48 10.79
C VAL A 20 5.14 -1.82 11.84
N LYS A 21 6.35 -1.24 11.75
CA LYS A 21 7.42 -1.49 12.72
C LYS A 21 7.04 -1.06 14.13
N TYR A 22 6.28 0.02 14.26
CA TYR A 22 5.79 0.50 15.53
C TYR A 22 4.70 -0.42 16.11
N LEU A 23 3.77 -0.92 15.28
CA LEU A 23 2.75 -1.88 15.71
C LEU A 23 3.37 -3.22 16.15
N ASP A 24 4.38 -3.69 15.43
CA ASP A 24 5.20 -4.85 15.79
C ASP A 24 5.91 -4.64 17.14
N TYR A 25 6.49 -3.45 17.36
CA TYR A 25 7.12 -3.09 18.63
C TYR A 25 6.16 -3.03 19.81
N THR A 26 4.91 -2.60 19.58
CA THR A 26 3.89 -2.47 20.64
C THR A 26 3.16 -3.77 20.93
N ASP A 27 3.57 -4.87 20.30
CA ASP A 27 2.92 -6.19 20.36
C ASP A 27 1.41 -6.10 20.12
N PHE A 28 1.02 -5.14 19.27
CA PHE A 28 -0.37 -4.93 18.93
C PHE A 28 -0.77 -6.07 18.01
N GLY A 29 -1.38 -7.12 18.59
CA GLY A 29 -1.75 -8.37 17.94
C GLY A 29 -2.72 -8.20 16.78
N MET A 30 -2.22 -7.66 15.67
CA MET A 30 -2.92 -7.54 14.41
C MET A 30 -2.83 -8.89 13.74
N GLY A 31 -3.97 -9.59 13.59
CA GLY A 31 -4.00 -10.90 12.93
C GLY A 31 -3.28 -10.84 11.58
N GLU A 32 -2.46 -11.85 11.27
CA GLU A 32 -1.54 -11.86 10.11
C GLU A 32 -2.20 -11.42 8.79
N GLY A 33 -3.44 -11.87 8.54
CA GLY A 33 -4.20 -11.50 7.35
C GLY A 33 -4.58 -10.00 7.28
N VAL A 34 -4.84 -9.37 8.43
CA VAL A 34 -5.17 -7.94 8.53
C VAL A 34 -3.92 -7.09 8.29
N SER A 35 -2.78 -7.49 8.85
CA SER A 35 -1.50 -6.83 8.62
C SER A 35 -1.08 -6.86 7.15
N LEU A 36 -1.26 -8.02 6.49
CA LEU A 36 -0.90 -8.22 5.09
C LEU A 36 -1.84 -7.44 4.14
N ALA A 37 -3.16 -7.48 4.38
CA ALA A 37 -4.11 -6.68 3.63
C ALA A 37 -3.85 -5.17 3.81
N PHE A 38 -3.55 -4.72 5.03
CA PHE A 38 -3.22 -3.34 5.31
C PHE A 38 -1.96 -2.91 4.57
N MET A 39 -0.90 -3.72 4.58
CA MET A 39 0.32 -3.48 3.80
C MET A 39 0.02 -3.30 2.31
N CYS A 40 -0.72 -4.22 1.70
CA CYS A 40 -0.96 -4.20 0.26
C CYS A 40 -1.89 -3.08 -0.19
N PHE A 41 -2.97 -2.78 0.57
CA PHE A 41 -4.06 -1.94 0.07
C PHE A 41 -4.07 -0.51 0.58
N PHE A 42 -3.38 -0.17 1.68
CA PHE A 42 -3.40 1.19 2.23
C PHE A 42 -2.94 2.25 1.22
N ILE A 43 -1.79 2.05 0.57
CA ILE A 43 -1.23 3.00 -0.41
C ILE A 43 -2.11 3.12 -1.67
N PRO A 44 -2.58 2.01 -2.28
CA PRO A 44 -3.57 2.09 -3.35
C PRO A 44 -4.82 2.89 -2.95
N THR A 45 -5.39 2.61 -1.78
CA THR A 45 -6.59 3.31 -1.28
C THR A 45 -6.33 4.81 -1.14
N VAL A 46 -5.23 5.19 -0.49
CA VAL A 46 -4.88 6.62 -0.35
C VAL A 46 -4.59 7.26 -1.70
N SER A 47 -3.98 6.56 -2.65
CA SER A 47 -3.72 7.06 -4.00
C SER A 47 -5.02 7.31 -4.77
N VAL A 48 -6.02 6.41 -4.65
CA VAL A 48 -7.35 6.58 -5.23
C VAL A 48 -8.06 7.79 -4.62
N VAL A 49 -8.02 7.93 -3.29
CA VAL A 49 -8.59 9.08 -2.57
C VAL A 49 -7.94 10.38 -3.04
N LEU A 50 -6.61 10.44 -3.07
CA LEU A 50 -5.86 11.62 -3.56
C LEU A 50 -6.20 11.94 -5.01
N ASN A 51 -6.40 10.93 -5.87
CA ASN A 51 -6.75 11.14 -7.27
C ASN A 51 -8.17 11.74 -7.43
N LEU A 52 -9.10 11.46 -6.52
CA LEU A 52 -10.44 12.07 -6.49
C LEU A 52 -10.38 13.54 -6.07
N PHE A 53 -9.52 13.88 -5.10
CA PHE A 53 -9.36 15.24 -4.60
C PHE A 53 -8.38 16.09 -5.44
N LEU A 54 -7.66 15.48 -6.39
CA LEU A 54 -6.80 16.21 -7.32
C LEU A 54 -7.67 17.02 -8.31
N GLY A 55 -7.75 18.34 -8.09
CA GLY A 55 -8.29 19.30 -9.05
C GLY A 55 -7.54 19.29 -10.40
N GLU A 56 -7.90 20.17 -11.33
CA GLU A 56 -7.15 20.30 -12.59
C GLU A 56 -5.71 20.75 -12.31
N SER A 57 -4.80 19.78 -12.35
CA SER A 57 -3.38 19.99 -12.19
C SER A 57 -2.63 19.39 -13.36
N ARG A 58 -1.45 19.94 -13.65
CA ARG A 58 -0.54 19.43 -14.67
C ARG A 58 -0.23 17.93 -14.52
N TYR A 59 -0.34 17.38 -13.30
CA TYR A 59 -0.01 15.99 -12.98
C TYR A 59 -1.21 15.04 -12.98
N LYS A 60 -2.45 15.54 -13.09
CA LYS A 60 -3.68 14.73 -12.92
C LYS A 60 -3.72 13.50 -13.81
N LYS A 61 -3.39 13.64 -15.10
CA LYS A 61 -3.42 12.52 -16.06
C LYS A 61 -2.37 11.46 -15.71
N ALA A 62 -1.13 11.88 -15.44
CA ALA A 62 -0.05 10.98 -15.06
C ALA A 62 -0.32 10.27 -13.73
N PHE A 63 -0.83 11.00 -12.74
CA PHE A 63 -1.16 10.45 -11.43
C PHE A 63 -2.31 9.45 -11.50
N ARG A 64 -3.30 9.66 -12.38
CA ARG A 64 -4.38 8.70 -12.62
C ARG A 64 -3.84 7.36 -13.12
N TYR A 65 -2.94 7.36 -14.13
CA TYR A 65 -2.34 6.12 -14.62
C TYR A 65 -1.48 5.43 -13.56
N PHE A 66 -0.72 6.20 -12.80
CA PHE A 66 0.06 5.68 -11.69
C PHE A 66 -0.81 5.05 -10.59
N THR A 67 -1.95 5.67 -10.28
CA THR A 67 -2.93 5.13 -9.33
C THR A 67 -3.46 3.78 -9.81
N PHE A 68 -3.84 3.66 -11.09
CA PHE A 68 -4.25 2.37 -11.66
C PHE A 68 -3.15 1.33 -11.60
N PHE A 69 -1.91 1.71 -11.92
CA PHE A 69 -0.76 0.83 -11.87
C PHE A 69 -0.51 0.29 -10.45
N ILE A 70 -0.55 1.17 -9.44
CA ILE A 70 -0.39 0.78 -8.02
C ILE A 70 -1.51 -0.18 -7.59
N VAL A 71 -2.76 0.07 -7.98
CA VAL A 71 -3.88 -0.82 -7.66
C VAL A 71 -3.64 -2.22 -8.23
N ILE A 72 -3.22 -2.33 -9.49
CA ILE A 72 -2.92 -3.63 -10.12
C ILE A 72 -1.78 -4.33 -9.40
N ILE A 73 -0.67 -3.63 -9.12
CA ILE A 73 0.47 -4.22 -8.41
C ILE A 73 0.08 -4.68 -7.01
N SER A 74 -0.74 -3.91 -6.29
CA SER A 74 -1.18 -4.31 -4.95
C SER A 74 -2.00 -5.59 -4.94
N LEU A 75 -2.86 -5.80 -5.95
CA LEU A 75 -3.62 -7.03 -6.11
C LEU A 75 -2.69 -8.22 -6.39
N LEU A 76 -1.72 -8.04 -7.30
CA LEU A 76 -0.74 -9.08 -7.62
C LEU A 76 0.13 -9.43 -6.40
N ALA A 77 0.62 -8.41 -5.69
CA ALA A 77 1.42 -8.59 -4.49
C ALA A 77 0.63 -9.29 -3.38
N PHE A 78 -0.64 -8.91 -3.18
CA PHE A 78 -1.50 -9.55 -2.19
C PHE A 78 -1.70 -11.04 -2.49
N VAL A 79 -1.98 -11.39 -3.75
CA VAL A 79 -2.12 -12.80 -4.17
C VAL A 79 -0.82 -13.57 -3.98
N ALA A 80 0.31 -13.01 -4.43
CA ALA A 80 1.62 -13.65 -4.31
C ALA A 80 2.02 -13.88 -2.85
N LEU A 81 1.87 -12.86 -1.99
CA LEU A 81 2.19 -12.95 -0.57
C LEU A 81 1.24 -13.88 0.18
N SER A 82 -0.06 -13.88 -0.15
CA SER A 82 -1.03 -14.81 0.44
C SER A 82 -0.69 -16.26 0.09
N TYR A 83 -0.31 -16.52 -1.17
CA TYR A 83 0.11 -17.84 -1.63
C TYR A 83 1.42 -18.28 -0.94
N LEU A 84 2.42 -17.40 -0.86
CA LEU A 84 3.67 -17.67 -0.15
C LEU A 84 3.45 -17.93 1.35
N GLY A 85 2.56 -17.16 2.00
CA GLY A 85 2.20 -17.37 3.40
C GLY A 85 1.52 -18.72 3.64
N ALA A 86 0.65 -19.14 2.73
CA ALA A 86 0.01 -20.46 2.79
C ALA A 86 1.04 -21.60 2.59
N LEU A 87 1.95 -21.46 1.62
CA LEU A 87 3.06 -22.40 1.39
C LEU A 87 4.00 -22.50 2.59
N GLY A 88 4.36 -21.37 3.20
CA GLY A 88 5.23 -21.34 4.38
C GLY A 88 4.63 -22.11 5.55
N ARG A 89 3.32 -21.94 5.79
CA ARG A 89 2.61 -22.72 6.82
C ARG A 89 2.51 -24.21 6.49
N ALA A 90 2.36 -24.57 5.22
CA ALA A 90 2.32 -25.97 4.79
C ALA A 90 3.67 -26.69 4.93
N TYR A 91 4.79 -25.97 4.82
CA TYR A 91 6.14 -26.52 4.98
C TYR A 91 6.65 -26.52 6.44
N GLN A 92 5.99 -25.80 7.35
CA GLN A 92 6.31 -25.81 8.78
C GLN A 92 5.63 -26.95 9.56
N HIS A 93 4.76 -27.73 8.92
CA HIS A 93 4.26 -29.02 9.41
C HIS A 93 5.14 -30.17 8.91
#